data_AF-A0A815B3Y7-F1
#
_entry.id   AF-A0A815B3Y7-F1
#
_cell.length_a   1.000
_cell.length_b   1.000
_cell.length_c   1.000
_cell.angle_alpha   90.00
_cell.angle_beta   90.00
_cell.angle_gamma   90.00
#
_symmetry.space_group_name_H-M   'P 1'
#
loop_
_entity.id
_entity.type
_entity.pdbx_description
1 polymer ?
#
loop_
_entity_poly.entity_id
_entity_poly.type
_entity_poly.pdbx_seq_one_letter_code
_entity_poly.pdbx_strand_id
1 'polypeptide(L)'
;MKSMYLGNTTMDATLSFVMANMAQCQPNHIALDPFCGTGGILLACAEYGSYVVGSEFDWRLLTAKAKPTKANTKNLARKPDEMMYKNFSDYGILNRFLGVVGADFAYPPWRPTFSFDAIISDPPYGIRESSQHKSRRQGDATDTEPEKYDLTNIYVDLINFANIYLRIGGRLVFWMPTHIMTYDESLLPTHPCFKLFSNDEQQLNHTTSRRLITMIKVRESTGDEKATVNEKLFNNFRDLYFTPNTKIWEQLNSENDTSNSSVVSKKRNHDE
;
A
#
# COMPACT_ATOMS: atom_id res chain seq x y z
N MET A 1 -6.33 -14.97 -15.68
CA MET A 1 -7.53 -14.19 -15.32
C MET A 1 -7.39 -12.80 -15.97
N LYS A 2 -8.33 -12.34 -16.80
CA LYS A 2 -8.24 -11.04 -17.51
C LYS A 2 -9.48 -10.21 -17.19
N SER A 3 -9.38 -9.31 -16.21
CA SER A 3 -10.49 -8.46 -15.77
C SER A 3 -10.95 -7.53 -16.90
N MET A 4 -12.26 -7.32 -17.00
CA MET A 4 -12.83 -6.39 -17.99
C MET A 4 -12.76 -4.94 -17.49
N TYR A 5 -12.93 -4.73 -16.19
CA TYR A 5 -12.66 -3.45 -15.53
C TYR A 5 -11.18 -3.36 -15.15
N LEU A 6 -10.43 -2.59 -15.94
CA LEU A 6 -9.00 -2.31 -15.74
C LEU A 6 -8.82 -0.83 -15.42
N GLY A 7 -8.10 -0.56 -14.33
CA GLY A 7 -7.58 0.76 -13.97
C GLY A 7 -6.06 0.78 -14.06
N ASN A 8 -5.48 1.98 -13.95
CA ASN A 8 -4.02 2.20 -14.04
C ASN A 8 -3.23 1.49 -12.93
N THR A 9 -3.90 1.09 -11.85
CA THR A 9 -3.37 0.48 -10.62
C THR A 9 -3.74 -0.99 -10.45
N THR A 10 -4.24 -1.65 -11.51
CA THR A 10 -4.61 -3.08 -11.40
C THR A 10 -3.35 -3.94 -11.23
N MET A 11 -3.23 -4.62 -10.09
CA MET A 11 -2.16 -5.59 -9.82
C MET A 11 -2.15 -6.73 -10.86
N ASP A 12 -0.98 -7.29 -11.14
CA ASP A 12 -0.88 -8.52 -11.92
C ASP A 12 -1.72 -9.64 -11.27
N ALA A 13 -2.44 -10.40 -12.11
CA ALA A 13 -3.34 -11.42 -11.61
C ALA A 13 -2.58 -12.50 -10.81
N THR A 14 -1.42 -12.94 -11.29
CA THR A 14 -0.60 -13.98 -10.63
C THR A 14 -0.16 -13.50 -9.25
N LEU A 15 0.31 -12.26 -9.15
CA LEU A 15 0.70 -11.69 -7.86
C LEU A 15 -0.48 -11.54 -6.92
N SER A 16 -1.66 -11.17 -7.42
CA SER A 16 -2.88 -11.12 -6.61
C SER A 16 -3.22 -12.50 -6.01
N PHE A 17 -3.04 -13.58 -6.77
CA PHE A 17 -3.20 -14.95 -6.26
C PHE A 17 -2.14 -15.33 -5.23
N VAL A 18 -0.89 -14.89 -5.41
CA VAL A 18 0.16 -15.09 -4.41
C VAL A 18 -0.21 -14.37 -3.11
N MET A 19 -0.62 -13.10 -3.17
CA MET A 19 -1.04 -12.34 -1.99
C MET A 19 -2.20 -13.00 -1.26
N ALA A 20 -3.23 -13.45 -1.99
CA ALA A 20 -4.38 -14.12 -1.40
C ALA A 20 -4.01 -15.45 -0.73
N ASN A 21 -3.04 -16.20 -1.29
CA ASN A 21 -2.48 -17.39 -0.68
C ASN A 21 -1.69 -17.05 0.60
N MET A 22 -0.81 -16.06 0.54
CA MET A 22 -0.03 -15.58 1.69
C MET A 22 -0.94 -15.12 2.83
N ALA A 23 -2.10 -14.57 2.51
CA ALA A 23 -3.11 -14.17 3.47
C ALA A 23 -3.97 -15.32 4.02
N GLN A 24 -3.83 -16.53 3.47
CA GLN A 24 -4.66 -17.70 3.77
C GLN A 24 -6.15 -17.43 3.56
N CYS A 25 -6.49 -16.82 2.42
CA CYS A 25 -7.88 -16.75 1.96
C CYS A 25 -8.45 -18.16 1.78
N GLN A 26 -9.66 -18.37 2.30
CA GLN A 26 -10.36 -19.67 2.24
C GLN A 26 -11.87 -19.46 2.46
N PRO A 27 -12.72 -20.47 2.22
CA PRO A 27 -14.14 -20.37 2.50
C PRO A 27 -14.45 -19.92 3.93
N ASN A 28 -15.50 -19.10 4.07
CA ASN A 28 -15.98 -18.49 5.33
C ASN A 28 -15.10 -17.37 5.90
N HIS A 29 -13.96 -17.03 5.28
CA HIS A 29 -13.23 -15.84 5.65
C HIS A 29 -13.85 -14.58 5.05
N ILE A 30 -13.70 -13.45 5.73
CA ILE A 30 -13.93 -12.11 5.20
C ILE A 30 -12.57 -11.42 5.01
N ALA A 31 -12.23 -11.12 3.75
CA ALA A 31 -11.01 -10.42 3.39
C ALA A 31 -11.32 -8.96 3.02
N LEU A 32 -10.49 -8.04 3.50
CA LEU A 32 -10.56 -6.62 3.18
C LEU A 32 -9.34 -6.17 2.37
N ASP A 33 -9.59 -5.37 1.34
CA ASP A 33 -8.57 -4.51 0.74
C ASP A 33 -8.94 -3.03 0.98
N PRO A 34 -8.21 -2.31 1.85
CA PRO A 34 -8.50 -0.92 2.17
C PRO A 34 -8.16 0.07 1.03
N PHE A 35 -7.45 -0.38 -0.01
CA PHE A 35 -7.03 0.42 -1.17
C PHE A 35 -7.37 -0.30 -2.48
N CYS A 36 -8.61 -0.81 -2.57
CA CYS A 36 -8.95 -1.85 -3.53
C CYS A 36 -8.89 -1.43 -5.01
N GLY A 37 -8.96 -0.13 -5.33
CA GLY A 37 -8.92 0.39 -6.69
C GLY A 37 -9.93 -0.30 -7.60
N THR A 38 -9.44 -1.17 -8.49
CA THR A 38 -10.27 -1.93 -9.44
C THR A 38 -10.63 -3.35 -9.01
N GLY A 39 -10.16 -3.78 -7.84
CA GLY A 39 -10.55 -5.03 -7.20
C GLY A 39 -9.78 -6.27 -7.65
N GLY A 40 -8.60 -6.11 -8.28
CA GLY A 40 -7.78 -7.23 -8.74
C GLY A 40 -7.39 -8.20 -7.61
N ILE A 41 -6.95 -7.65 -6.47
CA ILE A 41 -6.64 -8.42 -5.27
C ILE A 41 -7.90 -9.12 -4.72
N LEU A 42 -9.01 -8.38 -4.62
CA LEU A 42 -10.29 -8.92 -4.13
C LEU A 42 -10.82 -10.09 -4.99
N LEU A 43 -10.64 -10.03 -6.31
CA LEU A 43 -10.99 -11.16 -7.18
C LEU A 43 -10.20 -12.42 -6.81
N ALA A 44 -8.89 -12.31 -6.61
CA ALA A 44 -8.07 -13.46 -6.22
C ALA A 44 -8.48 -14.03 -4.85
N CYS A 45 -8.81 -13.16 -3.88
CA CYS A 45 -9.30 -13.60 -2.57
C CYS A 45 -10.64 -14.35 -2.67
N ALA A 46 -11.55 -13.86 -3.51
CA ALA A 46 -12.85 -14.48 -3.73
C ALA A 46 -12.77 -15.82 -4.47
N GLU A 47 -11.81 -15.98 -5.39
CA GLU A 47 -11.50 -17.25 -6.07
C GLU A 47 -11.01 -18.32 -5.10
N TYR A 48 -10.27 -17.94 -4.05
CA TYR A 48 -9.95 -18.83 -2.92
C TYR A 48 -11.15 -19.09 -1.98
N GLY A 49 -12.31 -18.47 -2.23
CA GLY A 49 -13.56 -18.73 -1.53
C GLY A 49 -13.90 -17.75 -0.39
N SER A 50 -13.03 -16.78 -0.10
CA SER A 50 -13.33 -15.73 0.89
C SER A 50 -14.48 -14.85 0.42
N TYR A 51 -15.27 -14.35 1.36
CA TYR A 51 -16.08 -13.15 1.13
C TYR A 51 -15.16 -11.93 1.11
N VAL A 52 -15.43 -10.98 0.21
CA VAL A 52 -14.50 -9.87 -0.03
C VAL A 52 -15.20 -8.54 0.05
N VAL A 53 -14.52 -7.58 0.69
CA VAL A 53 -14.95 -6.20 0.76
C VAL A 53 -13.77 -5.28 0.45
N GLY A 54 -14.04 -4.18 -0.24
CA GLY A 54 -13.04 -3.15 -0.52
C GLY A 54 -13.37 -1.84 0.19
N SER A 55 -12.35 -1.01 0.36
CA SER A 55 -12.52 0.43 0.56
C SER A 55 -11.80 1.20 -0.55
N GLU A 56 -12.39 2.32 -0.97
CA GLU A 56 -11.79 3.24 -1.94
C GLU A 56 -12.29 4.65 -1.69
N PHE A 57 -11.40 5.63 -1.75
CA PHE A 57 -11.75 7.04 -1.55
C PHE A 57 -12.26 7.68 -2.85
N ASP A 58 -11.72 7.30 -4.02
CA ASP A 58 -12.16 7.87 -5.28
C ASP A 58 -13.53 7.32 -5.71
N TRP A 59 -14.58 8.08 -5.38
CA TRP A 59 -15.95 7.79 -5.79
C TRP A 59 -16.12 7.63 -7.31
N ARG A 60 -15.22 8.19 -8.14
CA ARG A 60 -15.26 8.03 -9.60
C ARG A 60 -14.87 6.61 -10.02
N LEU A 61 -13.93 5.97 -9.30
CA LEU A 61 -13.60 4.56 -9.50
C LEU A 61 -14.78 3.66 -9.09
N LEU A 62 -15.51 4.03 -8.02
CA LEU A 62 -16.69 3.27 -7.59
C LEU A 62 -17.86 3.35 -8.57
N THR A 63 -18.08 4.53 -9.14
CA THR A 63 -19.26 4.81 -9.99
C THR A 63 -19.02 4.57 -11.49
N ALA A 64 -17.92 3.88 -11.85
CA ALA A 64 -17.48 3.74 -13.24
C ALA A 64 -17.35 5.08 -13.99
N LYS A 65 -17.16 6.20 -13.29
CA LYS A 65 -16.97 7.53 -13.89
C LYS A 65 -15.50 7.87 -14.12
N ALA A 66 -14.59 7.05 -13.61
CA ALA A 66 -13.17 7.13 -13.95
C ALA A 66 -12.93 6.75 -15.42
N LYS A 67 -12.04 7.51 -16.09
CA LYS A 67 -11.73 7.32 -17.52
C LYS A 67 -11.12 5.92 -17.75
N PRO A 68 -11.48 5.21 -18.84
CA PRO A 68 -10.87 3.94 -19.19
C PRO A 68 -9.36 4.07 -19.46
N THR A 69 -8.59 3.10 -18.98
CA THR A 69 -7.12 3.07 -19.14
C THR A 69 -6.66 2.65 -20.55
N LYS A 70 -7.45 1.86 -21.29
CA LYS A 70 -7.03 1.36 -22.61
C LYS A 70 -6.87 2.53 -23.61
N ALA A 71 -5.75 2.54 -24.33
CA ALA A 71 -5.36 3.61 -25.25
C ALA A 71 -6.46 3.96 -26.29
N ASN A 72 -7.23 2.97 -26.75
CA ASN A 72 -8.29 3.15 -27.75
C ASN A 72 -9.66 3.56 -27.16
N THR A 73 -9.79 3.72 -25.84
CA THR A 73 -11.05 4.05 -25.16
C THR A 73 -10.94 5.23 -24.19
N LYS A 74 -9.83 5.98 -24.19
CA LYS A 74 -9.60 7.12 -23.27
C LYS A 74 -10.70 8.19 -23.27
N ASN A 75 -11.51 8.24 -24.33
CA ASN A 75 -12.60 9.20 -24.53
C ASN A 75 -14.00 8.61 -24.41
N LEU A 76 -14.15 7.30 -24.12
CA LEU A 76 -15.46 6.72 -23.88
C LEU A 76 -15.77 6.75 -22.39
N ALA A 77 -16.96 7.24 -22.03
CA ALA A 77 -17.51 7.01 -20.70
C ALA A 77 -17.65 5.48 -20.51
N ARG A 78 -17.17 4.95 -19.40
CA ARG A 78 -17.46 3.55 -19.05
C ARG A 78 -18.96 3.40 -18.91
N LYS A 79 -19.49 2.26 -19.34
CA LYS A 79 -20.92 2.02 -19.18
C LYS A 79 -21.24 1.87 -17.69
N PRO A 80 -22.46 2.20 -17.23
CA PRO A 80 -22.86 2.05 -15.83
C PRO A 80 -22.69 0.63 -15.28
N ASP A 81 -22.72 -0.39 -16.16
CA ASP A 81 -22.46 -1.78 -15.82
C ASP A 81 -20.97 -2.15 -15.74
N GLU A 82 -20.04 -1.31 -16.19
CA GLU A 82 -18.58 -1.51 -16.07
C GLU A 82 -18.06 -1.09 -14.68
N MET A 83 -18.64 -1.65 -13.62
CA MET A 83 -18.19 -1.49 -12.24
C MET A 83 -17.42 -2.72 -11.78
N MET A 84 -16.75 -2.62 -10.63
CA MET A 84 -16.06 -3.77 -10.00
C MET A 84 -16.98 -5.00 -9.88
N TYR A 85 -18.27 -4.77 -9.60
CA TYR A 85 -19.34 -5.78 -9.59
C TYR A 85 -19.32 -6.70 -10.83
N LYS A 86 -19.12 -6.14 -12.02
CA LYS A 86 -19.15 -6.91 -13.27
C LYS A 86 -17.99 -7.88 -13.38
N ASN A 87 -16.81 -7.52 -12.85
CA ASN A 87 -15.71 -8.48 -12.79
C ASN A 87 -16.14 -9.73 -12.01
N PHE A 88 -16.70 -9.57 -10.81
CA PHE A 88 -17.16 -10.71 -9.99
C PHE A 88 -18.28 -11.50 -10.66
N SER A 89 -19.20 -10.82 -11.35
CA SER A 89 -20.26 -11.47 -12.13
C SER A 89 -19.72 -12.30 -13.29
N ASP A 90 -18.76 -11.76 -14.05
CA ASP A 90 -18.19 -12.42 -15.23
C ASP A 90 -17.38 -13.67 -14.84
N TYR A 91 -16.81 -13.70 -13.63
CA TYR A 91 -16.11 -14.86 -13.06
C TYR A 91 -17.03 -15.83 -12.31
N GLY A 92 -18.33 -15.54 -12.17
CA GLY A 92 -19.28 -16.43 -11.49
C GLY A 92 -19.10 -16.50 -9.96
N ILE A 93 -18.37 -15.56 -9.38
CA ILE A 93 -18.03 -15.48 -7.94
C ILE A 93 -18.72 -14.30 -7.24
N LEU A 94 -19.78 -13.77 -7.85
CA LEU A 94 -20.51 -12.62 -7.33
C LEU A 94 -21.07 -12.84 -5.92
N ASN A 95 -21.45 -14.08 -5.59
CA ASN A 95 -21.91 -14.45 -4.25
C ASN A 95 -20.85 -14.27 -3.14
N ARG A 96 -19.58 -14.02 -3.51
CA ARG A 96 -18.48 -13.70 -2.59
C ARG A 96 -18.23 -12.20 -2.43
N PHE A 97 -18.76 -11.37 -3.33
CA PHE A 97 -18.54 -9.94 -3.29
C PHE A 97 -19.53 -9.24 -2.35
N LEU A 98 -19.04 -8.75 -1.20
CA LEU A 98 -19.86 -8.03 -0.22
C LEU A 98 -20.06 -6.55 -0.61
N GLY A 99 -19.16 -6.01 -1.44
CA GLY A 99 -19.24 -4.65 -1.94
C GLY A 99 -17.95 -3.87 -1.75
N VAL A 100 -18.02 -2.57 -2.05
CA VAL A 100 -16.94 -1.61 -1.80
C VAL A 100 -17.52 -0.41 -1.07
N VAL A 101 -16.84 0.03 -0.02
CA VAL A 101 -17.24 1.20 0.75
C VAL A 101 -16.44 2.41 0.30
N GLY A 102 -17.16 3.50 -0.02
CA GLY A 102 -16.55 4.80 -0.22
C GLY A 102 -16.09 5.39 1.10
N ALA A 103 -14.80 5.30 1.42
CA ALA A 103 -14.26 5.74 2.70
C ALA A 103 -12.84 6.31 2.56
N ASP A 104 -12.54 7.33 3.37
CA ASP A 104 -11.17 7.75 3.60
C ASP A 104 -10.52 6.73 4.56
N PHE A 105 -9.33 6.25 4.21
CA PHE A 105 -8.62 5.26 5.02
C PHE A 105 -8.30 5.78 6.43
N ALA A 106 -8.10 7.09 6.58
CA ALA A 106 -7.89 7.72 7.89
C ALA A 106 -9.13 7.64 8.80
N TYR A 107 -10.32 7.40 8.24
CA TYR A 107 -11.59 7.34 8.96
C TYR A 107 -12.39 6.09 8.58
N PRO A 108 -11.93 4.90 9.04
CA PRO A 108 -12.53 3.64 8.63
C PRO A 108 -13.97 3.50 9.12
N PRO A 109 -14.90 3.03 8.27
CA PRO A 109 -16.34 2.96 8.58
C PRO A 109 -16.72 1.71 9.41
N TRP A 110 -15.74 1.00 9.96
CA TRP A 110 -15.95 -0.28 10.63
C TRP A 110 -16.17 -0.09 12.13
N ARG A 111 -17.05 -0.90 12.72
CA ARG A 111 -17.20 -0.94 14.17
C ARG A 111 -15.98 -1.63 14.79
N PRO A 112 -15.37 -1.11 15.87
CA PRO A 112 -14.23 -1.75 16.53
C PRO A 112 -14.48 -3.17 17.04
N THR A 113 -15.74 -3.57 17.19
CA THR A 113 -16.14 -4.94 17.59
C THR A 113 -16.14 -5.94 16.44
N PHE A 114 -15.86 -5.49 15.21
CA PHE A 114 -15.83 -6.32 14.02
C PHE A 114 -14.38 -6.60 13.62
N SER A 115 -14.11 -7.80 13.10
CA SER A 115 -12.79 -8.19 12.62
C SER A 115 -12.86 -8.94 11.30
N PHE A 116 -11.87 -8.68 10.45
CA PHE A 116 -11.58 -9.39 9.22
C PHE A 116 -10.68 -10.59 9.50
N ASP A 117 -10.78 -11.61 8.64
CA ASP A 117 -9.92 -12.78 8.66
C ASP A 117 -8.57 -12.51 7.98
N ALA A 118 -8.58 -11.62 6.99
CA ALA A 118 -7.40 -11.19 6.24
C ALA A 118 -7.52 -9.72 5.82
N ILE A 119 -6.40 -8.99 5.87
CA ILE A 119 -6.28 -7.65 5.28
C ILE A 119 -5.16 -7.71 4.26
N ILE A 120 -5.46 -7.36 3.01
CA ILE A 120 -4.56 -7.58 1.87
C ILE A 120 -4.58 -6.33 1.02
N SER A 121 -3.43 -5.75 0.70
CA SER A 121 -3.43 -4.47 -0.02
C SER A 121 -2.18 -4.17 -0.84
N ASP A 122 -2.34 -3.29 -1.82
CA ASP A 122 -1.25 -2.60 -2.51
C ASP A 122 -1.42 -1.08 -2.30
N PRO A 123 -0.93 -0.53 -1.17
CA PRO A 123 -1.15 0.87 -0.84
C PRO A 123 -0.57 1.82 -1.90
N PRO A 124 -1.14 3.02 -2.08
CA PRO A 124 -0.65 3.96 -3.07
C PRO A 124 0.74 4.49 -2.72
N TYR A 125 1.73 4.28 -3.60
CA TYR A 125 3.11 4.74 -3.39
C TYR A 125 3.32 6.25 -3.66
N GLY A 126 2.26 7.01 -3.90
CA GLY A 126 2.33 8.44 -4.22
C GLY A 126 3.02 8.79 -5.55
N ILE A 127 3.57 7.83 -6.30
CA ILE A 127 4.35 8.08 -7.54
C ILE A 127 3.47 8.52 -8.72
N ARG A 128 2.30 7.90 -8.88
CA ARG A 128 1.47 8.03 -10.11
C ARG A 128 0.19 8.84 -9.94
N GLU A 129 -0.22 9.11 -8.72
CA GLU A 129 -1.42 9.88 -8.42
C GLU A 129 -1.04 11.05 -7.51
N SER A 130 -1.40 12.26 -7.91
CA SER A 130 -1.39 13.39 -6.98
C SER A 130 -2.41 13.06 -5.90
N SER A 131 -1.93 12.64 -4.73
CA SER A 131 -2.74 12.37 -3.55
C SER A 131 -3.56 13.63 -3.21
N GLN A 132 -4.76 13.76 -3.77
CA GLN A 132 -5.66 14.87 -3.47
C GLN A 132 -6.44 14.52 -2.20
N HIS A 133 -5.78 14.58 -1.04
CA HIS A 133 -6.51 14.70 0.22
C HIS A 133 -7.10 16.11 0.26
N LYS A 134 -8.39 16.24 -0.06
CA LYS A 134 -9.14 17.47 0.21
C LYS A 134 -9.47 17.49 1.70
N SER A 135 -8.68 18.22 2.47
CA SER A 135 -9.06 18.67 3.80
C SER A 135 -10.34 19.50 3.67
N ARG A 136 -11.50 18.90 4.02
CA ARG A 136 -12.75 19.66 4.04
C ARG A 136 -12.79 20.48 5.32
N ARG A 137 -12.31 21.72 5.27
CA ARG A 137 -12.68 22.75 6.25
C ARG A 137 -13.71 23.68 5.66
N GLN A 138 -14.76 23.89 6.45
CA GLN A 138 -15.87 24.77 6.18
C GLN A 138 -15.34 26.21 6.18
N GLY A 139 -15.43 26.91 5.04
CA GLY A 139 -15.61 28.36 5.05
C GLY A 139 -14.41 29.29 4.79
N ASP A 140 -13.32 28.87 4.15
CA ASP A 140 -12.36 29.87 3.63
C ASP A 140 -11.76 29.48 2.28
N ALA A 141 -11.81 30.44 1.35
CA ALA A 141 -11.34 30.33 -0.03
C ALA A 141 -9.83 30.63 -0.10
N THR A 142 -9.03 29.77 0.51
CA THR A 142 -7.58 29.72 0.23
C THR A 142 -7.27 28.37 -0.41
N ASP A 143 -6.70 28.43 -1.62
CA ASP A 143 -6.11 27.29 -2.32
C ASP A 143 -4.94 26.74 -1.48
N THR A 144 -5.24 25.99 -0.43
CA THR A 144 -4.25 25.12 0.22
C THR A 144 -4.07 23.91 -0.69
N GLU A 145 -2.89 23.78 -1.30
CA GLU A 145 -2.52 22.54 -1.98
C GLU A 145 -2.75 21.35 -1.04
N PRO A 146 -3.30 20.23 -1.53
CA PRO A 146 -3.52 19.05 -0.70
C PRO A 146 -2.19 18.60 -0.10
N GLU A 147 -2.11 18.54 1.24
CA GLU A 147 -0.94 18.05 1.95
C GLU A 147 -0.58 16.66 1.41
N LYS A 148 0.65 16.53 0.89
CA LYS A 148 1.19 15.23 0.46
C LYS A 148 1.26 14.33 1.68
N TYR A 149 0.40 13.32 1.70
CA TYR A 149 0.38 12.31 2.74
C TYR A 149 1.67 11.48 2.65
N ASP A 150 2.45 11.47 3.73
CA ASP A 150 3.75 10.77 3.79
C ASP A 150 3.56 9.26 3.72
N LEU A 151 4.42 8.58 2.95
CA LEU A 151 4.39 7.12 2.81
C LEU A 151 4.56 6.44 4.16
N THR A 152 5.41 6.97 5.04
CA THR A 152 5.59 6.47 6.41
C THR A 152 4.25 6.37 7.14
N ASN A 153 3.45 7.43 7.08
CA ASN A 153 2.15 7.49 7.73
C ASN A 153 1.16 6.47 7.15
N ILE A 154 1.21 6.19 5.83
CA ILE A 154 0.30 5.19 5.21
C ILE A 154 0.53 3.82 5.82
N TYR A 155 1.81 3.42 5.98
CA TYR A 155 2.14 2.12 6.53
C TYR A 155 1.92 2.06 8.05
N VAL A 156 2.17 3.16 8.79
CA VAL A 156 1.81 3.26 10.22
C VAL A 156 0.30 3.07 10.39
N ASP A 157 -0.51 3.79 9.63
CA ASP A 157 -1.96 3.72 9.70
C ASP A 157 -2.48 2.36 9.22
N LEU A 158 -1.88 1.75 8.18
CA LEU A 158 -2.23 0.40 7.72
C LEU A 158 -2.04 -0.66 8.80
N ILE A 159 -0.90 -0.64 9.48
CA ILE A 159 -0.59 -1.63 10.51
C ILE A 159 -1.43 -1.38 11.76
N ASN A 160 -1.65 -0.11 12.15
CA ASN A 160 -2.53 0.24 13.26
C ASN A 160 -4.00 -0.10 12.96
N PHE A 161 -4.45 0.09 11.72
CA PHE A 161 -5.77 -0.32 11.25
C PHE A 161 -5.91 -1.84 11.37
N ALA A 162 -4.93 -2.59 10.87
CA ALA A 162 -4.94 -4.04 11.00
C ALA A 162 -4.89 -4.50 12.46
N ASN A 163 -4.19 -3.78 13.34
CA ASN A 163 -4.18 -4.08 14.76
C ASN A 163 -5.59 -4.05 15.37
N ILE A 164 -6.46 -3.13 14.94
CA ILE A 164 -7.83 -3.01 15.44
C ILE A 164 -8.75 -4.03 14.74
N TYR A 165 -8.67 -4.14 13.42
CA TYR A 165 -9.69 -4.83 12.62
C TYR A 165 -9.29 -6.20 12.09
N LEU A 166 -8.08 -6.70 12.36
CA LEU A 166 -7.71 -8.07 12.02
C LEU A 166 -7.91 -8.98 13.23
N ARG A 167 -8.43 -10.19 13.02
CA ARG A 167 -8.51 -11.20 14.08
C ARG A 167 -7.13 -11.72 14.48
N ILE A 168 -6.99 -12.25 15.70
CA ILE A 168 -5.81 -13.03 16.08
C ILE A 168 -5.66 -14.25 15.16
N GLY A 169 -4.44 -14.50 14.71
CA GLY A 169 -4.10 -15.53 13.73
C GLY A 169 -4.36 -15.12 12.28
N GLY A 170 -5.10 -14.03 12.05
CA GLY A 170 -5.27 -13.42 10.74
C GLY A 170 -3.97 -12.82 10.21
N ARG A 171 -3.93 -12.59 8.89
CA ARG A 171 -2.74 -12.08 8.20
C ARG A 171 -2.99 -10.72 7.58
N LEU A 172 -2.03 -9.82 7.82
CA LEU A 172 -1.86 -8.57 7.10
C LEU A 172 -0.83 -8.80 5.99
N VAL A 173 -1.23 -8.61 4.74
CA VAL A 173 -0.38 -8.80 3.55
C VAL A 173 -0.36 -7.51 2.76
N PHE A 174 0.81 -6.91 2.55
CA PHE A 174 0.90 -5.67 1.78
C PHE A 174 2.19 -5.54 0.99
N TRP A 175 2.12 -4.80 -0.11
CA TRP A 175 3.30 -4.35 -0.83
C TRP A 175 3.87 -3.06 -0.25
N MET A 176 5.19 -3.02 -0.17
CA MET A 176 5.95 -1.90 0.35
C MET A 176 7.07 -1.53 -0.64
N PRO A 177 7.09 -0.30 -1.18
CA PRO A 177 8.12 0.10 -2.12
C PRO A 177 9.46 0.27 -1.41
N THR A 178 10.54 -0.12 -2.07
CA THR A 178 11.91 -0.03 -1.53
C THR A 178 12.91 0.36 -2.62
N HIS A 179 13.96 1.07 -2.24
CA HIS A 179 15.10 1.30 -3.12
C HIS A 179 16.18 0.25 -2.86
N ILE A 180 16.65 -0.42 -3.92
CA ILE A 180 17.47 -1.65 -3.81
C ILE A 180 18.77 -1.40 -3.03
N MET A 181 19.39 -0.23 -3.21
CA MET A 181 20.69 0.06 -2.57
C MET A 181 20.60 0.52 -1.12
N THR A 182 19.46 1.04 -0.69
CA THR A 182 19.29 1.62 0.66
C THR A 182 18.40 0.77 1.55
N TYR A 183 17.83 -0.30 0.99
CA TYR A 183 17.01 -1.23 1.74
C TYR A 183 17.84 -2.08 2.69
N ASP A 184 17.35 -2.20 3.92
CA ASP A 184 17.88 -3.08 4.95
C ASP A 184 16.70 -3.68 5.74
N GLU A 185 16.79 -4.97 6.10
CA GLU A 185 15.68 -5.66 6.78
C GLU A 185 15.39 -5.10 8.17
N SER A 186 16.35 -4.44 8.83
CA SER A 186 16.11 -3.75 10.10
C SER A 186 15.19 -2.54 9.97
N LEU A 187 14.94 -2.06 8.76
CA LEU A 187 14.01 -0.96 8.46
C LEU A 187 12.55 -1.44 8.30
N LEU A 188 12.31 -2.76 8.32
CA LEU A 188 10.97 -3.30 8.15
C LEU A 188 10.00 -2.74 9.21
N PRO A 189 8.77 -2.40 8.82
CA PRO A 189 7.74 -2.01 9.77
C PRO A 189 7.51 -3.07 10.85
N THR A 190 7.24 -2.62 12.07
CA THR A 190 6.98 -3.51 13.21
C THR A 190 5.77 -3.04 14.03
N HIS A 191 5.14 -3.97 14.74
CA HIS A 191 4.10 -3.66 15.72
C HIS A 191 4.10 -4.75 16.82
N PRO A 192 3.97 -4.44 18.12
CA PRO A 192 4.06 -5.43 19.21
C PRO A 192 3.08 -6.60 19.14
N CYS A 193 1.92 -6.38 18.54
CA CYS A 193 0.88 -7.40 18.31
C CYS A 193 1.06 -8.24 17.04
N PHE A 194 2.11 -8.00 16.25
CA PHE A 194 2.35 -8.68 14.98
C PHE A 194 3.70 -9.39 14.97
N LYS A 195 3.74 -10.53 14.29
CA LYS A 195 4.98 -11.23 13.96
C LYS A 195 5.18 -11.20 12.45
N LEU A 196 6.38 -10.83 12.00
CA LEU A 196 6.78 -10.98 10.61
C LEU A 196 6.79 -12.47 10.23
N PHE A 197 6.07 -12.81 9.16
CA PHE A 197 6.01 -14.16 8.60
C PHE A 197 6.89 -14.28 7.35
N SER A 198 6.81 -13.31 6.44
CA SER A 198 7.64 -13.27 5.23
C SER A 198 7.94 -11.85 4.78
N ASN A 199 9.02 -11.73 4.01
CA ASN A 199 9.52 -10.52 3.39
C ASN A 199 10.07 -10.88 2.00
N ASP A 200 9.23 -10.80 0.97
CA ASP A 200 9.53 -11.34 -0.35
C ASP A 200 9.80 -10.21 -1.36
N GLU A 201 10.93 -10.23 -2.06
CA GLU A 201 11.28 -9.19 -3.04
C GLU A 201 10.65 -9.42 -4.42
N GLN A 202 10.12 -8.34 -4.98
CA GLN A 202 9.93 -8.20 -6.41
C GLN A 202 10.69 -7.00 -6.93
N GLN A 203 11.70 -7.27 -7.75
CA GLN A 203 12.42 -6.22 -8.47
C GLN A 203 11.52 -5.62 -9.57
N LEU A 204 11.35 -4.30 -9.57
CA LEU A 204 10.56 -3.58 -10.58
C LEU A 204 11.46 -3.05 -11.71
N ASN A 205 12.65 -2.57 -11.35
CA ASN A 205 13.69 -2.11 -12.26
C ASN A 205 15.07 -2.20 -11.56
N HIS A 206 16.11 -1.58 -12.13
CA HIS A 206 17.47 -1.64 -11.59
C HIS A 206 17.71 -0.83 -10.30
N THR A 207 16.85 0.14 -9.95
CA THR A 207 16.99 0.99 -8.74
C THR A 207 15.92 0.66 -7.69
N THR A 208 14.76 0.19 -8.13
CA THR A 208 13.55 0.06 -7.32
C THR A 208 13.09 -1.38 -7.26
N SER A 209 12.76 -1.82 -6.06
CA SER A 209 12.01 -3.04 -5.80
C SER A 209 10.79 -2.73 -4.96
N ARG A 210 9.97 -3.74 -4.73
CA ARG A 210 8.94 -3.73 -3.70
C ARG A 210 9.01 -5.03 -2.92
N ARG A 211 8.66 -4.96 -1.65
CA ARG A 211 8.65 -6.08 -0.72
C ARG A 211 7.20 -6.47 -0.43
N LEU A 212 6.85 -7.74 -0.61
CA LEU A 212 5.60 -8.30 -0.13
C LEU A 212 5.81 -8.70 1.32
N ILE A 213 5.20 -7.93 2.22
CA ILE A 213 5.31 -8.16 3.65
C ILE A 213 4.08 -8.92 4.12
N THR A 214 4.30 -10.03 4.84
CA THR A 214 3.24 -10.78 5.51
C THR A 214 3.47 -10.74 7.01
N MET A 215 2.48 -10.26 7.76
CA MET A 215 2.48 -10.24 9.21
C MET A 215 1.30 -11.02 9.78
N ILE A 216 1.51 -11.76 10.88
CA ILE A 216 0.47 -12.48 11.60
C ILE A 216 0.15 -11.73 12.88
N LYS A 217 -1.13 -11.43 13.14
CA LYS A 217 -1.56 -10.86 14.44
C LYS A 217 -1.50 -11.97 15.49
N VAL A 218 -0.71 -11.77 16.55
CA VAL A 218 -0.47 -12.80 17.58
C VAL A 218 -1.25 -12.58 18.87
N ARG A 219 -1.74 -11.36 19.13
CA ARG A 219 -2.55 -11.01 20.30
C ARG A 219 -3.33 -9.71 20.08
N GLU A 220 -4.22 -9.38 21.02
CA GLU A 220 -4.82 -8.05 21.10
C GLU A 220 -3.86 -7.01 21.68
N SER A 221 -4.11 -5.75 21.33
CA SER A 221 -3.39 -4.58 21.82
C SER A 221 -3.78 -4.24 23.25
N THR A 222 -2.81 -3.73 24.02
CA THR A 222 -3.06 -3.18 25.36
C THR A 222 -3.56 -1.72 25.34
N GLY A 223 -3.70 -1.11 24.15
CA GLY A 223 -4.31 0.21 23.93
C GLY A 223 -3.35 1.25 23.39
N ASP A 224 -2.15 1.36 23.98
CA ASP A 224 -1.16 2.38 23.63
C ASP A 224 -0.13 1.93 22.59
N GLU A 225 -0.21 0.66 22.17
CA GLU A 225 0.73 0.07 21.23
C GLU A 225 0.47 0.58 19.81
N LYS A 226 1.54 1.00 19.14
CA LYS A 226 1.51 1.56 17.78
C LYS A 226 2.55 0.89 16.90
N ALA A 227 2.30 0.98 15.60
CA ALA A 227 3.25 0.57 14.59
C ALA A 227 4.45 1.51 14.54
N THR A 228 5.63 0.94 14.33
CA THR A 228 6.87 1.66 14.09
C THR A 228 7.30 1.44 12.66
N VAL A 229 7.42 2.53 11.89
CA VAL A 229 7.91 2.52 10.52
C VAL A 229 9.10 3.48 10.45
N ASN A 230 10.22 3.02 9.91
CA ASN A 230 11.42 3.84 9.83
C ASN A 230 11.32 4.79 8.62
N GLU A 231 11.36 6.10 8.84
CA GLU A 231 11.30 7.11 7.78
C GLU A 231 12.38 6.90 6.70
N LYS A 232 13.55 6.37 7.07
CA LYS A 232 14.64 6.07 6.12
C LYS A 232 14.23 5.10 5.02
N LEU A 233 13.19 4.30 5.24
CA LEU A 233 12.64 3.38 4.27
C LEU A 233 12.07 4.10 3.04
N PHE A 234 11.49 5.29 3.25
CA PHE A 234 10.83 6.08 2.20
C PHE A 234 11.52 7.41 1.89
N ASN A 235 12.56 7.77 2.64
CA ASN A 235 13.36 8.96 2.38
C ASN A 235 13.84 8.99 0.94
N ASN A 236 13.56 10.11 0.26
CA ASN A 236 13.89 10.36 -1.15
C ASN A 236 13.35 9.28 -2.10
N PHE A 237 12.42 8.40 -1.69
CA PHE A 237 11.95 7.31 -2.53
C PHE A 237 11.35 7.83 -3.84
N ARG A 238 10.57 8.92 -3.77
CA ARG A 238 10.02 9.57 -4.96
C ARG A 238 11.12 10.05 -5.91
N ASP A 239 12.15 10.69 -5.38
CA ASP A 239 13.23 11.27 -6.17
C ASP A 239 14.13 10.18 -6.76
N LEU A 240 14.45 9.16 -5.96
CA LEU A 240 15.23 7.98 -6.36
C LEU A 240 14.49 7.13 -7.40
N TYR A 241 13.15 7.05 -7.34
CA TYR A 241 12.34 6.31 -8.31
C TYR A 241 12.49 6.87 -9.74
N PHE A 242 12.73 8.19 -9.88
CA PHE A 242 12.93 8.86 -11.16
C PHE A 242 14.42 9.08 -11.52
N THR A 243 15.35 8.76 -10.62
CA THR A 243 16.78 9.06 -10.81
C THR A 243 17.55 7.85 -11.39
N PRO A 244 18.34 8.03 -12.47
CA PRO A 244 19.22 6.98 -12.99
C PRO A 244 20.35 6.58 -12.03
N ASN A 245 20.70 5.29 -11.99
CA ASN A 245 21.69 4.67 -11.08
C ASN A 245 23.02 5.43 -10.94
N THR A 246 23.56 5.99 -12.03
CA THR A 246 24.88 6.66 -12.02
C THR A 246 24.93 7.86 -11.08
N LYS A 247 23.85 8.65 -10.98
CA LYS A 247 23.81 9.85 -10.14
C LYS A 247 23.63 9.53 -8.65
N ILE A 248 22.94 8.43 -8.33
CA ILE A 248 22.68 8.02 -6.95
C ILE A 248 23.99 7.54 -6.28
N TRP A 249 24.79 6.76 -7.01
CA TRP A 249 26.12 6.34 -6.55
C TRP A 249 27.08 7.52 -6.33
N GLU A 250 27.06 8.52 -7.21
CA GLU A 250 27.86 9.75 -7.06
C GLU A 250 27.43 10.55 -5.82
N GLN A 251 26.12 10.69 -5.58
CA GLN A 251 25.59 11.40 -4.41
C GLN A 251 25.92 10.70 -3.08
N LEU A 252 25.65 9.39 -2.98
CA LEU A 252 25.93 8.60 -1.77
C LEU A 252 27.44 8.56 -1.43
N ASN A 253 28.30 8.55 -2.44
CA ASN A 253 29.76 8.60 -2.21
C ASN A 253 30.25 10.02 -1.89
N SER A 254 29.61 11.08 -2.40
CA SER A 254 29.96 12.47 -2.06
C SER A 254 29.60 12.87 -0.62
N GLU A 255 28.50 12.33 -0.07
CA GLU A 255 28.10 12.53 1.34
C GLU A 255 29.01 11.76 2.31
N ASN A 256 29.49 10.58 1.91
CA ASN A 256 30.48 9.82 2.68
C ASN A 256 31.86 10.51 2.71
N ASP A 257 32.29 11.17 1.63
CA ASP A 257 33.57 11.90 1.61
C ASP A 257 33.54 13.19 2.45
N THR A 258 32.40 13.89 2.51
CA THR A 258 32.26 15.08 3.35
C THR A 258 32.25 14.75 4.84
N SER A 259 31.69 13.62 5.25
CA SER A 259 31.71 13.16 6.65
C SER A 259 33.10 12.71 7.15
N ASN A 260 33.95 12.15 6.27
CA ASN A 260 35.33 11.77 6.64
C ASN A 260 36.34 12.93 6.62
N SER A 261 36.04 14.05 5.96
CA SER A 261 36.94 15.20 5.88
C SER A 261 37.02 16.04 7.17
N SER A 262 36.04 15.89 8.08
CA SER A 262 35.96 16.69 9.32
C SER A 262 36.68 16.07 10.53
N VAL A 263 37.17 14.82 10.44
CA VAL A 263 37.86 14.13 11.54
C VAL A 263 39.39 14.23 11.44
N VAL A 264 39.95 14.57 10.27
CA VAL A 264 41.40 14.55 10.04
C VAL A 264 42.10 15.89 10.35
N SER A 265 41.37 17.00 10.57
CA SER A 265 41.97 18.33 10.77
C SER A 265 42.19 18.78 12.22
N LYS A 266 41.92 17.94 13.23
CA LYS A 266 42.09 18.29 14.66
C LYS A 266 43.20 17.55 15.44
N LYS A 267 44.06 16.78 14.77
CA LYS A 267 45.24 16.16 15.39
C LYS A 267 46.52 16.54 14.65
N ARG A 268 46.99 17.76 14.86
CA ARG A 268 48.39 18.21 14.68
C ARG A 268 48.47 19.65 15.17
N ASN A 269 48.91 19.83 16.42
CA ASN A 269 49.62 21.00 16.98
C ASN A 269 49.53 20.97 18.51
N HIS A 270 50.28 20.06 19.12
CA HIS A 270 50.91 20.26 20.42
C HIS A 270 52.02 19.22 20.50
N ASP A 271 53.24 19.65 20.20
CA ASP A 271 54.48 19.33 20.89
C ASP A 271 55.62 20.09 20.21
N GLU A 272 56.49 20.66 21.06
CA GLU A 272 57.67 21.52 20.83
C GLU A 272 57.45 23.04 20.74
#